data_AF-A0A164IUJ8-F1
#
_entry.id   AF-A0A164IUJ8-F1
#
_cell.length_a   1.000
_cell.length_b   1.000
_cell.length_c   1.000
_cell.angle_alpha   90.00
_cell.angle_beta   90.00
_cell.angle_gamma   90.00
#
_symmetry.space_group_name_H-M   'P 1'
#
loop_
_entity.id
_entity.type
_entity.pdbx_description
1 polymer ?
#
loop_
_entity_poly.entity_id
_entity_poly.type
_entity_poly.pdbx_seq_one_letter_code
_entity_poly.pdbx_strand_id
1 'polypeptide(L)'
;MASSHADAIKTHHNDSEMVRQLRIYGRAVEPLKGRKLGLPTELLERHPFPGLGLSIRIIYAKELFMEADFVEMQVLIRLLVDYVNMTATEHALLNQIEITTSEEERLVLEELSSRNQYVATLLPIRIVGVKDFMTGLPTIPDTYLPQEVVDKMFEAVLTVPGIFRVL
;
A
#
# COMPACT_ATOMS: atom_id res chain seq x y z
N MET A 1 17.81 -9.11 6.34
CA MET A 1 18.29 -9.53 5.00
C MET A 1 17.82 -10.95 4.72
N ALA A 2 16.77 -11.10 3.90
CA ALA A 2 16.36 -12.38 3.36
C ALA A 2 15.78 -12.14 1.96
N SER A 3 16.68 -12.01 0.99
CA SER A 3 16.39 -12.04 -0.43
C SER A 3 17.39 -12.99 -1.05
N SER A 4 16.90 -14.12 -1.55
CA SER A 4 17.53 -14.85 -2.65
C SER A 4 16.55 -15.91 -3.14
N HIS A 5 15.74 -15.52 -4.13
CA HIS A 5 14.96 -16.41 -4.98
C HIS A 5 13.86 -17.21 -4.29
N ALA A 6 12.64 -16.99 -4.78
CA ALA A 6 11.38 -17.52 -4.30
C ALA A 6 11.19 -19.04 -4.48
N ASP A 7 12.24 -19.84 -4.29
CA ASP A 7 12.14 -21.29 -4.04
C ASP A 7 12.01 -21.59 -2.54
N ALA A 8 12.51 -20.71 -1.66
CA ALA A 8 12.43 -20.91 -0.21
C ALA A 8 11.05 -20.54 0.40
N ILE A 9 10.17 -19.85 -0.34
CA ILE A 9 8.92 -19.32 0.24
C ILE A 9 7.91 -20.45 0.57
N LYS A 10 8.03 -21.63 -0.06
CA LYS A 10 7.21 -22.80 0.28
C LYS A 10 7.88 -23.81 1.22
N THR A 11 9.13 -23.59 1.61
CA THR A 11 9.84 -24.50 2.52
C THR A 11 9.80 -24.09 3.98
N HIS A 12 9.14 -22.99 4.36
CA HIS A 12 8.91 -22.67 5.78
C HIS A 12 7.42 -22.58 6.16
N HIS A 13 6.54 -22.23 5.22
CA HIS A 13 5.10 -22.15 5.51
C HIS A 13 4.37 -23.49 5.52
N ASN A 14 5.01 -24.54 4.97
CA ASN A 14 4.49 -25.92 4.96
C ASN A 14 5.50 -26.93 5.53
N ASP A 15 6.55 -26.50 6.23
CA ASP A 15 7.56 -27.40 6.82
C ASP A 15 7.14 -27.89 8.20
N SER A 16 6.00 -28.59 8.20
CA SER A 16 5.64 -29.42 9.34
C SER A 16 6.49 -30.68 9.33
N GLU A 17 6.73 -31.26 10.50
CA GLU A 17 7.46 -32.52 10.62
C GLU A 17 6.88 -33.61 9.70
N MET A 18 5.55 -33.64 9.52
CA MET A 18 4.88 -34.54 8.60
C MET A 18 5.27 -34.33 7.14
N VAL A 19 5.32 -33.08 6.67
CA VAL A 19 5.74 -32.76 5.29
C VAL A 19 7.22 -33.08 5.08
N ARG A 20 8.04 -32.88 6.11
CA ARG A 20 9.47 -33.24 6.10
C ARG A 20 9.67 -34.75 5.98
N GLN A 21 8.91 -35.54 6.73
CA GLN A 21 8.90 -37.00 6.59
C GLN A 21 8.42 -37.44 5.20
N LEU A 22 7.34 -36.85 4.69
CA LEU A 22 6.83 -37.15 3.34
C LEU A 22 7.86 -36.82 2.24
N ARG A 23 8.64 -35.75 2.40
CA ARG A 23 9.78 -35.43 1.51
C ARG A 23 10.89 -36.48 1.61
N ILE A 24 11.28 -36.88 2.82
CA ILE A 24 12.31 -37.91 3.06
C ILE A 24 11.92 -39.24 2.39
N TYR A 25 10.65 -39.63 2.49
CA TYR A 25 10.15 -40.85 1.86
C TYR A 25 9.82 -40.70 0.36
N GLY A 26 10.17 -39.57 -0.29
CA GLY A 26 9.93 -39.34 -1.71
C GLY A 26 8.43 -39.26 -2.09
N ARG A 27 7.56 -39.00 -1.12
CA ARG A 27 6.09 -38.94 -1.28
C ARG A 27 5.54 -37.53 -1.46
N ALA A 28 6.41 -36.51 -1.48
CA ALA A 28 6.04 -35.14 -1.79
C ALA A 28 6.24 -34.87 -3.29
N VAL A 29 5.17 -34.48 -3.99
CA VAL A 29 5.20 -34.08 -5.39
C VAL A 29 4.67 -32.65 -5.49
N GLU A 30 5.37 -31.78 -6.23
CA GLU A 30 4.93 -30.40 -6.50
C GLU A 30 4.65 -30.21 -8.01
N PRO A 31 3.43 -30.54 -8.50
CA PRO A 31 3.09 -30.36 -9.90
C PRO A 31 2.86 -28.86 -10.22
N LEU A 32 3.58 -28.31 -11.19
CA LEU A 32 3.58 -26.87 -11.50
C LEU A 32 2.82 -26.46 -12.78
N LYS A 33 1.95 -27.30 -13.36
CA LYS A 33 1.38 -27.00 -14.70
C LYS A 33 -0.14 -27.25 -14.82
N GLY A 34 -0.93 -26.24 -14.45
CA GLY A 34 -2.40 -26.26 -14.57
C GLY A 34 -2.95 -26.13 -16.00
N ARG A 35 -2.24 -25.47 -16.92
CA ARG A 35 -2.74 -25.18 -18.30
C ARG A 35 -3.05 -26.45 -19.13
N LYS A 36 -2.35 -27.56 -18.88
CA LYS A 36 -2.54 -28.81 -19.63
C LYS A 36 -3.73 -29.66 -19.13
N LEU A 37 -4.39 -29.23 -18.06
CA LEU A 37 -5.47 -29.96 -17.40
C LEU A 37 -6.88 -29.55 -17.87
N GLY A 38 -6.98 -28.67 -18.90
CA GLY A 38 -8.26 -28.20 -19.41
C GLY A 38 -9.03 -27.29 -18.43
N LEU A 39 -8.31 -26.63 -17.50
CA LEU A 39 -8.93 -25.70 -16.55
C LEU A 39 -9.42 -24.43 -17.27
N PRO A 40 -10.54 -23.84 -16.82
CA PRO A 40 -11.02 -22.55 -17.30
C PRO A 40 -9.95 -21.46 -17.22
N THR A 41 -9.86 -20.61 -18.25
CA THR A 41 -8.87 -19.53 -18.35
C THR A 41 -8.96 -18.58 -17.17
N GLU A 42 -10.16 -18.32 -16.68
CA GLU A 42 -10.43 -17.43 -15.53
C GLU A 42 -9.74 -17.91 -14.25
N LEU A 43 -9.59 -19.22 -14.08
CA LEU A 43 -8.89 -19.81 -12.94
C LEU A 43 -7.37 -19.79 -13.10
N LEU A 44 -6.89 -19.79 -14.35
CA LEU A 44 -5.47 -19.80 -14.70
C LEU A 44 -4.87 -18.39 -14.72
N GLU A 45 -5.65 -17.37 -15.10
CA GLU A 45 -5.23 -15.97 -15.25
C GLU A 45 -5.64 -15.08 -14.07
N ARG A 46 -6.21 -15.66 -13.01
CA ARG A 46 -6.52 -14.92 -11.79
C ARG A 46 -5.28 -14.30 -11.16
N HIS A 47 -5.45 -13.10 -10.60
CA HIS A 47 -4.40 -12.48 -9.81
C HIS A 47 -4.06 -13.32 -8.57
N PRO A 48 -2.79 -13.29 -8.11
CA PRO A 48 -2.40 -13.91 -6.85
C PRO A 48 -3.27 -13.42 -5.69
N PHE A 49 -3.66 -14.35 -4.82
CA PHE A 49 -4.42 -14.05 -3.61
C PHE A 49 -3.66 -14.59 -2.40
N PRO A 50 -3.49 -13.79 -1.32
CA PRO A 50 -2.67 -14.18 -0.18
C PRO A 50 -3.26 -15.39 0.55
N GLY A 51 -2.41 -16.24 1.14
CA GLY A 51 -2.86 -17.43 1.87
C GLY A 51 -3.73 -17.11 3.10
N LEU A 52 -3.44 -15.98 3.77
CA LEU A 52 -4.25 -15.44 4.87
C LEU A 52 -5.55 -14.75 4.39
N GLY A 53 -5.73 -14.62 3.07
CA GLY A 53 -6.92 -14.07 2.45
C GLY A 53 -7.25 -12.64 2.87
N LEU A 54 -8.52 -12.39 3.21
CA LEU A 54 -9.01 -11.07 3.60
C LEU A 54 -8.52 -10.62 4.99
N SER A 55 -8.03 -11.53 5.82
CA SER A 55 -7.63 -11.19 7.20
C SER A 55 -6.51 -10.13 7.24
N ILE A 56 -5.61 -10.14 6.25
CA ILE A 56 -4.55 -9.11 6.13
C ILE A 56 -5.00 -7.84 5.39
N ARG A 57 -6.26 -7.80 4.93
CA ARG A 57 -6.87 -6.65 4.24
C ARG A 57 -7.87 -5.90 5.12
N ILE A 58 -8.03 -6.32 6.36
CA ILE A 58 -8.89 -5.68 7.36
C ILE A 58 -7.99 -5.12 8.45
N ILE A 59 -8.01 -3.80 8.62
CA ILE A 59 -7.32 -3.15 9.73
C ILE A 59 -8.21 -3.30 10.96
N TYR A 60 -7.75 -4.07 11.93
CA TYR A 60 -8.39 -4.20 13.23
C TYR A 60 -7.73 -3.25 14.24
N ALA A 61 -8.53 -2.40 14.90
CA ALA A 61 -8.07 -1.50 15.94
C ALA A 61 -9.13 -1.36 17.02
N LYS A 62 -8.72 -1.54 18.29
CA LYS A 62 -9.58 -1.24 19.45
C LYS A 62 -9.44 0.22 19.89
N GLU A 63 -8.27 0.80 19.66
CA GLU A 63 -7.89 2.16 20.03
C GLU A 63 -7.20 2.84 18.84
N LEU A 64 -7.21 4.17 18.84
CA LEU A 64 -6.58 4.98 17.79
C LEU A 64 -5.06 4.84 17.86
N PHE A 65 -4.41 4.74 16.71
CA PHE A 65 -2.95 4.71 16.64
C PHE A 65 -2.38 6.11 16.48
N MET A 66 -1.89 6.68 17.58
CA MET A 66 -1.23 8.00 17.61
C MET A 66 0.12 7.88 18.31
N GLU A 67 1.19 8.13 17.57
CA GLU A 67 2.55 8.19 18.11
C GLU A 67 2.83 9.53 18.80
N ALA A 68 3.96 9.64 19.51
CA ALA A 68 4.30 10.84 20.28
C ALA A 68 4.43 12.09 19.40
N ASP A 69 4.83 11.92 18.15
CA ASP A 69 5.02 12.95 17.13
C ASP A 69 3.76 13.17 16.27
N PHE A 70 2.64 12.49 16.53
CA PHE A 70 1.44 12.56 15.67
C PHE A 70 0.97 14.00 15.44
N VAL A 71 0.99 14.84 16.47
CA VAL A 71 0.60 16.25 16.37
C VAL A 71 1.59 17.06 15.55
N GLU A 72 2.90 16.84 15.75
CA GLU A 72 3.97 17.52 14.99
C GLU A 72 3.90 17.13 13.51
N MET A 73 3.77 15.83 13.23
CA MET A 73 3.61 15.29 11.88
C MET A 73 2.34 15.82 11.20
N GLN A 74 1.23 15.95 11.93
CA GLN A 74 -0.01 16.53 11.41
C GLN A 74 0.18 18.00 10.99
N VAL A 75 0.99 18.76 11.73
CA VAL A 75 1.33 20.15 11.37
C VAL A 75 2.26 20.17 10.16
N LEU A 76 3.28 19.30 10.12
CA LEU A 76 4.22 19.20 9.00
C LEU A 76 3.53 18.87 7.67
N ILE A 77 2.64 17.88 7.64
CA ILE A 77 1.93 17.55 6.39
C ILE A 77 1.01 18.68 5.94
N ARG A 78 0.47 19.47 6.87
CA ARG A 78 -0.38 20.62 6.56
C ARG A 78 0.46 21.77 5.99
N LEU A 79 1.66 21.99 6.53
CA LEU A 79 2.64 22.92 5.99
C LEU A 79 3.07 22.54 4.58
N LEU A 80 3.27 21.26 4.31
CA LEU A 80 3.66 20.79 2.98
C LEU A 80 2.60 21.03 1.91
N VAL A 81 1.32 20.79 2.22
CA VAL A 81 0.24 20.96 1.23
C VAL A 81 -0.19 22.41 1.02
N ASP A 82 0.11 23.29 1.97
CA ASP A 82 -0.23 24.72 1.95
C ASP A 82 1.02 25.61 1.92
N TYR A 83 2.09 25.10 1.30
CA TYR A 83 3.44 25.66 1.37
C TYR A 83 3.51 27.14 0.97
N VAL A 84 2.90 27.53 -0.15
CA VAL A 84 2.91 28.92 -0.66
C VAL A 84 2.30 29.93 0.32
N ASN A 85 1.23 29.57 1.02
CA ASN A 85 0.60 30.47 1.99
C ASN A 85 1.40 30.55 3.29
N MET A 86 2.12 29.48 3.63
CA MET A 86 2.82 29.35 4.89
C MET A 86 4.24 29.94 4.87
N THR A 87 4.89 30.04 3.72
CA THR A 87 6.14 30.81 3.57
C THR A 87 5.95 32.29 3.92
N ALA A 88 4.73 32.82 3.81
CA ALA A 88 4.41 34.19 4.20
C ALA A 88 4.29 34.40 5.73
N THR A 89 4.14 33.35 6.52
CA THR A 89 3.78 33.42 7.96
C THR A 89 4.87 32.95 8.92
N GLU A 90 6.08 32.67 8.44
CA GLU A 90 7.27 32.26 9.22
C GLU A 90 6.96 31.30 10.38
N HIS A 91 6.75 30.01 10.07
CA HIS A 91 6.54 28.96 11.07
C HIS A 91 7.85 28.26 11.48
N ALA A 92 8.00 27.96 12.78
CA ALA A 92 9.19 27.30 13.33
C ALA A 92 9.53 25.95 12.65
N LEU A 93 8.53 25.22 12.16
CA LEU A 93 8.69 23.93 11.49
C LEU A 93 8.96 24.05 9.98
N LEU A 94 8.78 25.21 9.35
CA LEU A 94 9.15 25.40 7.94
C LEU A 94 10.66 25.23 7.73
N ASN A 95 11.46 25.68 8.69
CA ASN A 95 12.91 25.50 8.67
C ASN A 95 13.29 24.01 8.54
N GLN A 96 12.52 23.09 9.13
CA GLN A 96 12.80 21.65 8.98
C GLN A 96 12.54 21.18 7.55
N ILE A 97 11.49 21.68 6.91
CA ILE A 97 11.18 21.39 5.49
C ILE A 97 12.28 21.95 4.60
N GLU A 98 12.73 23.18 4.85
CA GLU A 98 13.83 23.82 4.12
C GLU A 98 15.19 23.17 4.36
N ILE A 99 15.41 22.44 5.45
CA ILE A 99 16.67 21.73 5.65
C ILE A 99 16.62 20.34 5.00
N THR A 100 15.44 19.73 4.91
CA THR A 100 15.27 18.33 4.49
C THR A 100 14.98 18.18 3.00
N THR A 101 14.42 19.20 2.35
CA THR A 101 14.05 19.17 0.93
C THR A 101 15.07 19.90 0.05
N SER A 102 15.23 19.46 -1.19
CA SER A 102 16.00 20.13 -2.22
C SER A 102 15.27 21.35 -2.82
N GLU A 103 15.98 22.23 -3.51
CA GLU A 103 15.37 23.37 -4.21
C GLU A 103 14.37 22.92 -5.29
N GLU A 104 14.69 21.84 -6.02
CA GLU A 104 13.80 21.25 -7.04
C GLU A 104 12.47 20.75 -6.44
N GLU A 105 12.52 20.07 -5.30
CA GLU A 105 11.33 19.61 -4.59
C GLU A 105 10.47 20.78 -4.08
N ARG A 106 11.09 21.87 -3.63
CA ARG A 106 10.36 23.07 -3.19
C ARG A 106 9.66 23.78 -4.33
N LEU A 107 10.30 23.88 -5.51
CA LEU A 107 9.64 24.43 -6.70
C LEU A 107 8.39 23.62 -7.08
N VAL A 108 8.46 22.29 -6.96
CA VAL A 108 7.29 21.42 -7.19
C VAL A 108 6.21 21.66 -6.13
N LEU A 109 6.58 21.79 -4.85
CA LEU A 109 5.61 22.10 -3.79
C LEU A 109 4.93 23.45 -4.00
N GLU A 110 5.67 24.47 -4.43
CA GLU A 110 5.12 25.80 -4.76
C GLU A 110 4.15 25.73 -5.95
N GLU A 111 4.53 25.02 -7.01
CA GLU A 111 3.68 24.84 -8.19
C GLU A 111 2.39 24.08 -7.84
N LEU A 112 2.47 23.02 -7.04
CA LEU A 112 1.30 22.20 -6.67
C LEU A 112 0.37 22.92 -5.69
N SER A 113 0.93 23.56 -4.66
CA SER A 113 0.13 24.26 -3.64
C SER A 113 -0.50 25.56 -4.15
N SER A 114 0.09 26.21 -5.17
CA SER A 114 -0.53 27.38 -5.81
C SER A 114 -1.68 27.00 -6.75
N ARG A 115 -1.60 25.85 -7.42
CA ARG A 115 -2.62 25.39 -8.37
C ARG A 115 -3.87 24.88 -7.68
N ASN A 116 -3.69 24.10 -6.61
CA ASN A 116 -4.77 23.35 -5.98
C ASN A 116 -4.74 23.55 -4.46
N GLN A 117 -5.92 23.72 -3.87
CA GLN A 117 -6.06 23.71 -2.42
C GLN A 117 -6.21 22.28 -1.92
N TYR A 118 -5.18 21.79 -1.26
CA TYR A 118 -5.17 20.45 -0.68
C TYR A 118 -5.41 20.51 0.83
N VAL A 119 -6.05 19.46 1.37
CA VAL A 119 -6.18 19.25 2.80
C VAL A 119 -5.56 17.90 3.14
N ALA A 120 -4.53 17.91 3.99
CA ALA A 120 -3.86 16.70 4.46
C ALA A 120 -4.21 16.41 5.92
N THR A 121 -4.50 15.14 6.21
CA THR A 121 -4.81 14.68 7.57
C THR A 121 -4.25 13.28 7.78
N LEU A 122 -3.49 13.08 8.85
CA LEU A 122 -3.02 11.79 9.28
C LEU A 122 -4.20 10.95 9.75
N LEU A 123 -4.26 9.72 9.23
CA LEU A 123 -5.21 8.74 9.72
C LEU A 123 -4.58 7.99 10.90
N PRO A 124 -5.25 7.91 12.06
CA PRO A 124 -4.71 7.25 13.25
C PRO A 124 -4.84 5.71 13.15
N ILE A 125 -4.28 5.14 12.09
CA ILE A 125 -4.28 3.72 11.76
C ILE A 125 -2.84 3.27 11.48
N ARG A 126 -2.55 2.01 11.79
CA ARG A 126 -1.25 1.41 11.51
C ARG A 126 -1.32 0.58 10.22
N ILE A 127 -0.43 0.86 9.28
CA ILE A 127 -0.22 0.06 8.07
C ILE A 127 1.22 -0.46 8.02
N VAL A 128 1.45 -1.53 7.26
CA VAL A 128 2.80 -2.08 7.05
C VAL A 128 3.32 -1.61 5.71
N GLY A 129 4.47 -0.93 5.70
CA GLY A 129 5.23 -0.59 4.49
C GLY A 129 6.48 -1.46 4.39
N VAL A 130 6.71 -2.08 3.24
CA VAL A 130 7.92 -2.87 2.98
C VAL A 130 8.63 -2.26 1.77
N LYS A 131 9.92 -1.95 1.91
CA LYS A 131 10.72 -1.30 0.87
C LYS A 131 11.32 -2.29 -0.14
N ASP A 132 11.35 -3.59 0.19
CA ASP A 132 12.30 -4.53 -0.42
C ASP A 132 11.64 -5.74 -1.13
N PHE A 133 10.31 -5.86 -1.14
CA PHE A 133 9.61 -6.98 -1.78
C PHE A 133 8.74 -6.47 -2.93
N MET A 134 9.15 -6.75 -4.17
CA MET A 134 8.37 -6.57 -5.41
C MET A 134 7.70 -5.19 -5.50
N THR A 135 8.49 -4.16 -5.80
CA THR A 135 8.02 -2.78 -6.00
C THR A 135 7.02 -2.71 -7.17
N GLY A 136 5.72 -2.68 -6.85
CA GLY A 136 4.67 -2.32 -7.78
C GLY A 136 4.33 -0.84 -7.63
N LEU A 137 4.23 -0.12 -8.74
CA LEU A 137 3.67 1.24 -8.73
C LEU A 137 2.13 1.12 -8.77
N PRO A 138 1.40 1.97 -8.04
CA PRO A 138 -0.04 2.06 -8.22
C PRO A 138 -0.37 2.48 -9.66
N THR A 139 -1.45 1.94 -10.21
CA THR A 139 -1.94 2.40 -11.51
C THR A 139 -2.52 3.79 -11.37
N ILE A 140 -1.98 4.75 -12.12
CA ILE A 140 -2.58 6.07 -12.26
C ILE A 140 -3.82 5.91 -13.16
N PRO A 141 -5.00 6.43 -12.75
CA PRO A 141 -6.18 6.42 -13.62
C PRO A 141 -5.89 7.01 -15.00
N ASP A 142 -6.59 6.51 -16.02
CA ASP A 142 -6.39 6.79 -17.45
C ASP A 142 -5.03 6.41 -18.04
N THR A 143 -4.14 5.79 -17.26
CA THR A 143 -2.90 5.23 -17.80
C THR A 143 -3.09 3.79 -18.28
N TYR A 144 -3.46 2.89 -17.36
CA TYR A 144 -3.72 1.46 -17.66
C TYR A 144 -5.11 1.00 -17.20
N LEU A 145 -5.81 1.84 -16.44
CA LEU A 145 -7.17 1.60 -15.99
C LEU A 145 -7.99 2.86 -16.25
N PRO A 146 -9.01 2.82 -17.12
CA PRO A 146 -9.82 4.00 -17.42
C PRO A 146 -10.47 4.58 -16.17
N GLN A 147 -10.54 5.91 -16.07
CA GLN A 147 -11.16 6.62 -14.95
C GLN A 147 -12.61 6.17 -14.73
N GLU A 148 -13.38 5.95 -15.80
CA GLU A 148 -14.77 5.46 -15.71
C GLU A 148 -14.89 4.13 -14.96
N VAL A 149 -13.86 3.25 -15.05
CA VAL A 149 -13.85 1.99 -14.31
C VAL A 149 -13.61 2.23 -12.83
N VAL A 150 -12.69 3.15 -12.49
CA VAL A 150 -12.42 3.55 -11.11
C VAL A 150 -13.66 4.19 -10.49
N ASP A 151 -14.34 5.07 -11.22
CA ASP A 151 -15.57 5.72 -10.78
C ASP A 151 -16.68 4.70 -10.53
N LYS A 152 -16.85 3.72 -11.43
CA LYS A 152 -17.81 2.63 -11.23
C LYS A 152 -17.52 1.81 -9.97
N MET A 153 -16.24 1.55 -9.68
CA MET A 153 -15.84 0.85 -8.45
C MET A 153 -16.16 1.69 -7.21
N PHE A 154 -15.84 2.98 -7.25
CA PHE A 154 -16.13 3.92 -6.18
C PHE A 154 -17.63 3.99 -5.87
N GLU A 155 -18.46 4.23 -6.89
CA GLU A 155 -19.90 4.32 -6.75
C GLU A 155 -20.52 3.00 -6.25
N ALA A 156 -20.07 1.86 -6.79
CA ALA A 156 -20.54 0.57 -6.35
C ALA A 156 -20.23 0.31 -4.86
N VAL A 157 -19.03 0.66 -4.39
CA VAL A 157 -18.64 0.48 -2.98
C VAL A 157 -19.41 1.42 -2.06
N LEU A 158 -19.69 2.65 -2.47
CA LEU A 158 -20.48 3.59 -1.68
C LEU A 158 -21.92 3.14 -1.44
N THR A 159 -22.47 2.25 -2.27
CA THR A 159 -23.80 1.67 -2.02
C THR A 159 -23.82 0.69 -0.83
N VAL A 160 -22.66 0.26 -0.32
CA VAL A 160 -22.57 -0.70 0.77
C VAL A 160 -22.84 -0.03 2.13
N PRO A 161 -23.84 -0.50 2.90
CA PRO A 161 -24.13 0.05 4.22
C PRO A 161 -22.92 -0.01 5.16
N GLY A 162 -22.64 1.10 5.84
CA GLY A 162 -21.53 1.22 6.79
C GLY A 162 -20.22 1.73 6.19
N ILE A 163 -20.16 1.97 4.88
CA ILE A 163 -19.03 2.67 4.24
C ILE A 163 -19.24 4.18 4.34
N PHE A 164 -18.27 4.88 4.94
CA PHE A 164 -18.30 6.34 5.07
C PHE A 164 -17.47 7.06 3.99
N ARG A 165 -16.40 6.43 3.51
CA ARG A 165 -15.48 6.99 2.52
C ARG A 165 -14.75 5.87 1.79
N VAL A 166 -14.44 6.10 0.52
CA VAL A 166 -13.53 5.29 -0.29
C VAL A 166 -12.27 6.14 -0.55
N LEU A 167 -11.10 5.53 -0.37
CA LEU A 167 -9.77 6.15 -0.52
C LEU A 167 -9.02 5.50 -1.68
#